data_AF-A0A087WPX9-F1
#
_entry.id   AF-A0A087WPX9-F1
#
_cell.length_a   1.000
_cell.length_b   1.000
_cell.length_c   1.000
_cell.angle_alpha   90.00
_cell.angle_beta   90.00
_cell.angle_gamma   90.00
#
_symmetry.space_group_name_H-M   'P 1'
#
loop_
_entity.id
_entity.type
_entity.pdbx_description
1 polymer ?
#
loop_
_entity_poly.entity_id
_entity_poly.type
_entity_poly.pdbx_seq_one_letter_code
_entity_poly.pdbx_strand_id
1 'polypeptide(L)'
;MAAEIHSRPQSSRPVLLSKIEGHQDAVTAALLIPKEDGVITASEDRTIRVWLKRDSGQYWPSIYHTMASPCSAMAYHHDSRRIFVGQDNGAVMPTRTACLLSSSAWLPSG
;
A
#
# COMPACT_ATOMS: atom_id res chain seq x y z
N MET A 1 7.27 -19.35 -47.56
CA MET A 1 6.17 -19.52 -46.58
C MET A 1 6.79 -19.50 -45.19
N ALA A 2 6.25 -18.61 -44.33
CA ALA A 2 6.40 -18.42 -42.88
C ALA A 2 7.72 -18.83 -42.18
N ALA A 3 8.40 -17.83 -41.59
CA ALA A 3 9.31 -18.02 -40.47
C ALA A 3 8.51 -17.98 -39.17
N GLU A 4 8.58 -19.04 -38.37
CA GLU A 4 7.96 -19.11 -37.05
C GLU A 4 8.79 -18.33 -36.03
N ILE A 5 8.24 -17.22 -35.56
CA ILE A 5 8.77 -16.42 -34.46
C ILE A 5 8.48 -17.18 -33.16
N HIS A 6 9.47 -17.93 -32.69
CA HIS A 6 9.42 -18.55 -31.37
C HIS A 6 9.65 -17.47 -30.31
N SER A 7 8.56 -16.86 -29.85
CA SER A 7 8.57 -15.99 -28.66
C SER A 7 8.96 -16.84 -27.45
N ARG A 8 10.22 -16.76 -27.02
CA ARG A 8 10.66 -17.35 -25.76
C ARG A 8 9.87 -16.69 -24.63
N PRO A 9 9.22 -17.45 -23.73
CA PRO A 9 8.72 -16.87 -22.50
C PRO A 9 9.93 -16.36 -21.72
N GLN A 10 10.08 -15.03 -21.63
CA GLN A 10 10.99 -14.39 -20.69
C GLN A 10 10.48 -14.74 -19.29
N SER A 11 10.95 -15.87 -18.75
CA SER A 11 10.86 -16.17 -17.33
C SER A 11 11.76 -15.19 -16.59
N SER A 12 11.31 -13.94 -16.42
CA SER A 12 11.95 -13.03 -15.49
C SER A 12 11.66 -13.54 -14.09
N ARG A 13 12.68 -14.07 -13.41
CA ARG A 13 12.56 -14.41 -12.00
C ARG A 13 12.17 -13.13 -11.23
N PRO A 14 11.23 -13.20 -10.28
CA PRO A 14 10.94 -12.06 -9.43
C PRO A 14 12.21 -11.69 -8.66
N VAL A 15 12.63 -10.43 -8.77
CA VAL A 15 13.76 -9.88 -8.02
C VAL A 15 13.21 -8.92 -6.97
N LEU A 16 13.72 -9.02 -5.75
CA LEU A 16 13.39 -8.06 -4.69
C LEU A 16 13.92 -6.68 -5.07
N LEU A 17 13.02 -5.74 -5.36
CA LEU A 17 13.38 -4.38 -5.74
C LEU A 17 13.57 -3.44 -4.54
N SER A 18 12.74 -3.61 -3.51
CA SER A 18 12.75 -2.75 -2.33
C SER A 18 12.17 -3.48 -1.13
N LYS A 19 12.71 -3.17 0.06
CA LYS A 19 12.21 -3.63 1.34
C LYS A 19 11.81 -2.40 2.14
N ILE A 20 10.58 -2.38 2.64
CA ILE A 20 10.03 -1.30 3.44
C ILE A 20 9.91 -1.82 4.86
N GLU A 21 10.61 -1.18 5.80
CA GLU A 21 10.59 -1.56 7.22
C GLU A 21 9.87 -0.48 8.03
N GLY A 22 9.10 -0.89 9.04
CA GLY A 22 8.54 0.05 10.00
C GLY A 22 7.27 -0.40 10.72
N HIS A 23 6.56 -1.41 10.24
CA HIS A 23 5.52 -2.07 11.04
C HIS A 23 6.13 -2.80 12.23
N GLN A 24 5.43 -2.78 13.36
CA GLN A 24 5.90 -3.41 14.59
C GLN A 24 5.45 -4.87 14.72
N ASP A 25 4.58 -5.31 13.82
CA ASP A 25 4.03 -6.66 13.80
C ASP A 25 3.78 -7.13 12.35
N ALA A 26 3.24 -8.33 12.19
CA ALA A 26 2.92 -8.95 10.90
C ALA A 26 2.07 -8.02 10.03
N VAL A 27 2.45 -7.91 8.75
CA VAL A 27 1.67 -7.19 7.73
C VAL A 27 0.61 -8.15 7.20
N THR A 28 -0.66 -7.84 7.44
CA THR A 28 -1.79 -8.70 7.04
C THR A 28 -2.30 -8.39 5.64
N ALA A 29 -2.08 -7.16 5.15
CA ALA A 29 -2.53 -6.75 3.83
C ALA A 29 -1.64 -5.64 3.25
N ALA A 30 -1.51 -5.64 1.92
CA ALA A 30 -0.82 -4.60 1.15
C ALA A 30 -1.58 -4.30 -0.15
N LEU A 31 -1.73 -3.01 -0.49
CA LEU A 31 -2.43 -2.52 -1.67
C LEU A 31 -1.59 -1.46 -2.38
N LEU A 32 -1.52 -1.53 -3.70
CA LEU A 32 -0.85 -0.51 -4.51
C LEU A 32 -1.79 0.66 -4.77
N ILE A 33 -1.27 1.89 -4.68
CA ILE A 33 -1.96 3.10 -5.11
C ILE A 33 -1.56 3.36 -6.56
N PRO A 34 -2.40 3.03 -7.55
CA PRO A 34 -2.10 3.37 -8.92
C PRO A 34 -2.03 4.90 -9.07
N LYS A 35 -1.05 5.36 -9.85
CA LYS A 35 -0.70 6.77 -10.16
C LYS A 35 0.27 7.48 -9.22
N GLU A 36 0.35 7.10 -7.94
CA GLU A 36 1.13 7.85 -6.94
C GLU A 36 2.43 7.11 -6.53
N ASP A 37 2.78 6.00 -7.21
CA ASP A 37 3.88 5.10 -6.84
C ASP A 37 3.90 4.80 -5.32
N GLY A 38 2.72 4.50 -4.79
CA GLY A 38 2.50 4.31 -3.35
C GLY A 38 2.01 2.92 -2.99
N VAL A 39 2.24 2.54 -1.74
CA VAL A 39 1.75 1.28 -1.14
C VAL A 39 1.00 1.61 0.14
N ILE A 40 -0.14 0.98 0.36
CA ILE A 40 -0.89 1.01 1.62
C ILE A 40 -0.73 -0.35 2.25
N THR A 41 -0.36 -0.38 3.53
CA THR A 41 -0.21 -1.62 4.29
C THR A 41 -1.05 -1.55 5.55
N ALA A 42 -1.61 -2.69 5.96
CA ALA A 42 -2.18 -2.87 7.29
C ALA A 42 -1.46 -3.99 8.02
N SER A 43 -1.40 -3.87 9.34
CA SER A 43 -0.68 -4.79 10.20
C SER A 43 -1.48 -5.15 11.46
N GLU A 44 -1.11 -6.27 12.06
CA GLU A 44 -1.57 -6.70 13.39
C GLU A 44 -1.19 -5.70 14.50
N ASP A 45 -0.24 -4.80 14.23
CA ASP A 45 0.09 -3.67 15.11
C ASP A 45 -1.05 -2.64 15.26
N ARG A 46 -2.20 -2.90 14.61
CA ARG A 46 -3.41 -2.06 14.53
C ARG A 46 -3.19 -0.75 13.78
N THR A 47 -2.21 -0.72 12.88
CA THR A 47 -1.89 0.47 12.09
C THR A 47 -2.12 0.22 10.61
N ILE A 48 -2.60 1.27 9.96
CA ILE A 48 -2.54 1.40 8.50
C ILE A 48 -1.48 2.43 8.19
N ARG A 49 -0.54 2.05 7.31
CA ARG A 49 0.50 2.93 6.82
C ARG A 49 0.36 3.14 5.33
N VAL A 50 0.69 4.36 4.91
CA VAL A 50 0.84 4.70 3.50
C VAL A 50 2.30 5.04 3.26
N TRP A 51 2.85 4.43 2.23
CA TRP A 51 4.23 4.53 1.81
C TRP A 51 4.25 5.17 0.45
N LEU A 52 4.85 6.35 0.33
CA LEU A 52 5.05 6.99 -0.97
C LEU A 52 6.49 6.82 -1.39
N LYS A 53 6.70 6.42 -2.64
CA LYS A 53 8.03 6.35 -3.24
C LYS A 53 8.52 7.77 -3.55
N ARG A 54 9.72 8.11 -3.08
CA ARG A 54 10.40 9.35 -3.46
C ARG A 54 11.28 9.14 -4.70
N ASP A 55 11.77 10.24 -5.27
CA ASP A 55 12.69 10.24 -6.42
C ASP A 55 13.98 9.44 -6.16
N SER A 56 14.39 9.32 -4.88
CA SER A 56 15.53 8.49 -4.46
C SER A 56 15.27 6.98 -4.55
N GLY A 57 14.06 6.56 -4.91
CA GLY A 57 13.63 5.15 -4.93
C GLY A 57 13.29 4.58 -3.55
N GLN A 58 13.44 5.37 -2.48
CA GLN A 58 13.06 4.97 -1.13
C GLN A 58 11.59 5.26 -0.86
N TYR A 59 10.95 4.35 -0.14
CA TYR A 59 9.60 4.53 0.39
C TYR A 59 9.67 5.21 1.74
N TRP A 60 8.87 6.25 1.92
CA TRP A 60 8.75 6.96 3.19
C TRP A 60 7.39 6.70 3.82
N PRO A 61 7.33 6.39 5.14
CA PRO A 61 6.06 6.31 5.85
C PRO A 61 5.51 7.72 5.94
N SER A 62 4.47 8.04 5.17
CA SER A 62 3.89 9.37 5.24
C SER A 62 2.80 9.44 6.30
N ILE A 63 2.04 8.35 6.54
CA ILE A 63 0.78 8.43 7.30
C ILE A 63 0.57 7.24 8.23
N TYR A 64 0.06 7.54 9.43
CA TYR A 64 -0.32 6.59 10.46
C TYR A 64 -1.80 6.77 10.79
N HIS A 65 -2.61 5.72 10.64
CA HIS A 65 -3.94 5.68 11.26
C HIS A 65 -4.04 4.47 12.18
N THR A 66 -4.34 4.74 13.45
CA THR A 66 -4.53 3.70 14.46
C THR A 66 -5.96 3.23 14.44
N MET A 67 -6.15 1.92 14.29
CA MET A 67 -7.45 1.26 14.35
C MET A 67 -7.75 0.78 15.76
N ALA A 68 -9.02 0.57 16.05
CA ALA A 68 -9.47 0.03 17.34
C ALA A 68 -9.12 -1.46 17.49
N SER A 69 -8.97 -2.18 16.38
CA SER A 69 -8.75 -3.62 16.32
C SER A 69 -7.87 -3.99 15.12
N PRO A 70 -7.17 -5.15 15.13
CA PRO A 70 -6.38 -5.61 13.99
C PRO A 70 -7.20 -5.73 12.70
N CYS A 71 -6.50 -5.60 11.59
CA CYS A 71 -7.09 -5.72 10.26
C CYS A 71 -7.07 -7.17 9.77
N SER A 72 -8.24 -7.71 9.45
CA SER A 72 -8.38 -9.03 8.81
C SER A 72 -8.51 -8.94 7.29
N ALA A 73 -9.05 -7.84 6.75
CA ALA A 73 -9.25 -7.70 5.31
C ALA A 73 -9.20 -6.24 4.86
N MET A 74 -8.70 -6.02 3.64
CA MET A 74 -8.72 -4.71 2.99
C MET A 74 -9.25 -4.79 1.57
N ALA A 75 -10.01 -3.78 1.16
CA ALA A 75 -10.45 -3.59 -0.22
C ALA A 75 -10.22 -2.15 -0.66
N TYR A 76 -9.65 -1.95 -1.85
CA TYR A 76 -9.45 -0.63 -2.44
C TYR A 76 -10.31 -0.44 -3.68
N HIS A 77 -11.07 0.65 -3.70
CA HIS A 77 -11.85 1.08 -4.84
C HIS A 77 -11.10 2.20 -5.57
N HIS A 78 -10.57 1.87 -6.74
CA HIS A 78 -9.67 2.74 -7.52
C HIS A 78 -10.32 4.06 -7.95
N ASP A 79 -11.55 4.01 -8.45
CA ASP A 79 -12.22 5.18 -9.02
C ASP A 79 -12.58 6.22 -7.95
N SER A 80 -13.12 5.76 -6.82
CA SER A 80 -13.51 6.64 -5.71
C SER A 80 -12.38 6.92 -4.71
N ARG A 81 -11.19 6.31 -4.91
CA ARG A 81 -10.03 6.34 -4.00
C ARG A 81 -10.43 6.05 -2.54
N ARG A 82 -11.30 5.05 -2.34
CA ARG A 82 -11.77 4.60 -1.02
C ARG A 82 -11.16 3.27 -0.65
N ILE A 83 -10.82 3.13 0.60
CA ILE A 83 -10.30 1.91 1.21
C ILE A 83 -11.32 1.48 2.25
N PHE A 84 -11.67 0.21 2.23
CA PHE A 84 -12.49 -0.42 3.24
C PHE A 84 -11.61 -1.39 4.01
N VAL A 85 -11.65 -1.29 5.33
CA VAL A 85 -10.86 -2.13 6.22
C VAL A 85 -11.78 -2.88 7.16
N GLY A 86 -11.78 -4.20 7.05
CA GLY A 86 -12.47 -5.10 7.97
C GLY A 86 -11.59 -5.32 9.20
N GLN A 87 -12.18 -5.13 10.38
CA GLN A 87 -11.54 -5.35 11.67
C GLN A 87 -12.11 -6.60 12.35
N ASP A 88 -11.31 -7.23 13.21
CA ASP A 88 -11.69 -8.47 13.90
C ASP A 88 -12.83 -8.28 14.90
N ASN A 89 -13.09 -7.05 15.33
CA ASN A 89 -14.26 -6.69 16.13
C ASN A 89 -15.58 -6.66 15.33
N GLY A 90 -15.55 -7.02 14.04
CA GLY A 90 -16.70 -7.02 13.14
C GLY A 90 -17.03 -5.65 12.54
N ALA A 91 -16.25 -4.60 12.84
CA ALA A 91 -16.44 -3.28 12.27
C ALA A 91 -15.76 -3.17 10.89
N VAL A 92 -16.38 -2.40 9.99
CA VAL A 92 -15.76 -1.99 8.73
C VAL A 92 -15.48 -0.49 8.80
N MET A 93 -14.22 -0.13 8.62
CA MET A 93 -13.79 1.27 8.58
C MET A 93 -13.62 1.71 7.12
N PRO A 94 -14.50 2.57 6.58
CA PRO A 94 -14.27 3.24 5.32
C PRO A 94 -13.32 4.42 5.52
N THR A 95 -12.22 4.47 4.77
CA THR A 95 -11.31 5.62 4.74
C THR A 95 -11.03 6.05 3.30
N ARG A 96 -10.72 7.33 3.08
CA ARG A 96 -10.27 7.82 1.76
C ARG A 96 -8.76 7.83 1.74
N THR A 97 -8.15 7.41 0.63
CA THR A 97 -6.70 7.51 0.46
C THR A 97 -6.22 8.96 0.64
N ALA A 98 -7.01 9.93 0.18
CA ALA A 98 -6.73 11.35 0.38
C ALA A 98 -6.80 11.80 1.86
N CYS A 99 -7.64 11.16 2.70
CA CYS A 99 -7.70 11.46 4.12
C CYS A 99 -6.49 10.91 4.85
N LEU A 100 -6.02 9.72 4.44
CA LEU A 100 -4.71 9.25 4.86
C LEU A 100 -3.68 10.30 4.44
N LEU A 101 -3.61 10.69 3.17
CA LEU A 101 -2.66 11.67 2.65
C LEU A 101 -2.73 13.05 3.34
N SER A 102 -3.91 13.55 3.68
CA SER A 102 -4.10 14.88 4.28
C SER A 102 -3.75 14.96 5.76
N SER A 103 -3.69 13.83 6.48
CA SER A 103 -3.19 13.81 7.86
C SER A 103 -1.66 13.99 7.95
N SER A 104 -0.97 14.18 6.81
CA SER A 104 0.41 14.64 6.74
C SER A 104 0.53 16.10 7.20
N ALA A 105 0.41 16.35 8.51
CA ALA A 105 1.11 17.49 9.08
C ALA A 105 2.60 17.21 8.92
N TRP A 106 3.35 18.15 8.34
CA TRP A 106 4.76 18.07 7.90
C TRP A 106 4.99 17.66 6.44
N LEU A 107 4.48 18.49 5.52
CA LEU A 107 5.31 18.91 4.39
C LEU A 107 6.22 20.05 4.89
N PRO A 108 7.55 19.92 4.91
CA PRO A 108 8.37 21.12 4.89
C PRO A 108 8.11 21.79 3.54
N SER A 109 7.48 22.96 3.59
CA SER A 109 7.38 23.89 2.48
C SER A 109 8.77 24.09 1.88
N GLY A 110 8.95 23.66 0.63
CA GLY A 110 9.99 24.21 -0.24
C GLY A 110 9.64 25.63 -0.65
#